data_AF-A0A2N2M6J9-F1
#
_entry.id   AF-A0A2N2M6J9-F1
#
_cell.length_a   1.000
_cell.length_b   1.000
_cell.length_c   1.000
_cell.angle_alpha   90.00
_cell.angle_beta   90.00
_cell.angle_gamma   90.00
#
_symmetry.space_group_name_H-M   'P 1'
#
loop_
_entity.id
_entity.type
_entity.pdbx_description
1 polymer ?
#
loop_
_entity_poly.entity_id
_entity_poly.type
_entity_poly.pdbx_seq_one_letter_code
_entity_poly.pdbx_strand_id
1 'polypeptide(L)'
;MASLGLPGLNGFVSEFMIVRGVWPIYMVLTAVSMIGLLFTGIYVLKALKLVLQGPFNETWAGRISEINLRELFVIVPLMILILSIGIWPSWILTIINQTVMRWF
;
A
#
# COMPACT_ATOMS: atom_id res chain seq x y z
N MET A 1 1.00 2.21 5.68
CA MET A 1 1.29 0.75 5.68
C MET A 1 0.95 0.10 4.35
N ALA A 2 -0.24 0.27 3.77
CA ALA A 2 -0.55 -0.27 2.42
C ALA A 2 0.38 0.23 1.30
N SER A 3 0.87 1.47 1.39
CA SER A 3 1.81 2.07 0.43
C SER A 3 3.29 1.72 0.66
N LEU A 4 3.62 0.83 1.61
CA LEU A 4 5.01 0.42 1.91
C LEU A 4 5.52 -0.71 1.01
N GLY A 5 4.70 -1.22 0.09
CA GLY A 5 5.06 -2.39 -0.72
C GLY A 5 5.26 -3.66 0.12
N LEU A 6 4.56 -3.80 1.26
CA LEU A 6 4.66 -5.00 2.08
C LEU A 6 3.95 -6.19 1.41
N PRO A 7 4.60 -7.36 1.31
CA PRO A 7 3.94 -8.57 0.84
C PRO A 7 2.66 -8.86 1.63
N GLY A 8 1.59 -9.21 0.93
CA GLY A 8 0.27 -9.46 1.52
C GLY A 8 -0.64 -8.23 1.63
N LEU A 9 -0.19 -7.04 1.21
CA LEU A 9 -1.04 -5.85 1.06
C LEU A 9 -1.29 -5.53 -0.42
N ASN A 10 -2.41 -4.88 -0.71
CA ASN A 10 -2.83 -4.54 -2.08
C ASN A 10 -1.79 -3.72 -2.88
N GLY A 11 -1.07 -2.81 -2.21
CA GLY A 11 -0.06 -1.95 -2.83
C GLY A 11 1.08 -2.77 -3.44
N PHE A 12 1.59 -3.76 -2.73
CA PHE A 12 2.66 -4.63 -3.22
C PHE A 12 2.24 -5.42 -4.45
N VAL A 13 1.03 -6.01 -4.44
CA VAL A 13 0.52 -6.78 -5.58
C VAL A 13 0.48 -5.90 -6.83
N SER A 14 0.00 -4.67 -6.70
CA SER A 14 -0.13 -3.72 -7.81
C SER A 14 1.25 -3.29 -8.34
N GLU A 15 2.17 -2.91 -7.44
CA GLU A 15 3.54 -2.51 -7.81
C GLU A 15 4.31 -3.65 -8.48
N PHE A 16 4.20 -4.88 -7.95
CA PHE A 16 4.85 -6.05 -8.52
C PHE A 16 4.33 -6.37 -9.93
N MET A 17 3.01 -6.30 -10.14
CA MET A 17 2.41 -6.53 -11.45
C MET A 17 2.89 -5.51 -12.49
N ILE A 18 2.98 -4.23 -12.11
CA ILE A 18 3.45 -3.16 -13.00
C ILE A 18 4.92 -3.41 -13.38
N VAL A 19 5.78 -3.63 -12.39
CA VAL A 19 7.21 -3.88 -12.63
C VAL A 19 7.39 -5.11 -13.52
N ARG A 20 6.70 -6.21 -13.21
CA ARG A 20 6.78 -7.44 -14.00
C ARG A 20 6.27 -7.24 -15.42
N GLY A 21 5.19 -6.48 -15.61
CA GLY A 21 4.58 -6.22 -16.91
C GLY A 21 5.49 -5.38 -17.83
N VAL A 22 6.14 -4.35 -17.29
CA VAL A 22 6.95 -3.40 -18.08
C VAL A 22 8.39 -3.89 -18.29
N TRP A 23 8.91 -4.74 -17.40
CA TRP A 23 10.29 -5.22 -17.43
C TRP A 23 10.81 -5.69 -18.81
N PRO A 24 10.10 -6.54 -19.58
CA PRO A 24 10.61 -7.02 -20.87
C PRO A 24 10.66 -5.95 -21.96
N ILE A 25 9.96 -4.83 -21.80
CA ILE A 25 9.87 -3.75 -22.80
C ILE A 25 10.84 -2.61 -22.46
N TYR A 26 10.86 -2.17 -21.20
CA TYR A 26 11.64 -1.02 -20.73
C TYR A 26 12.45 -1.33 -19.48
N MET A 27 13.36 -2.31 -19.56
CA MET A 27 14.15 -2.79 -18.42
C MET A 27 14.90 -1.67 -17.68
N VAL A 28 15.62 -0.81 -18.41
CA VAL A 28 16.45 0.25 -17.80
C VAL A 28 15.59 1.27 -17.06
N LEU A 29 14.52 1.75 -17.69
CA LEU A 29 13.60 2.70 -17.06
C LEU A 29 12.90 2.08 -15.84
N THR A 30 12.52 0.80 -15.93
CA THR A 30 11.91 0.07 -14.81
C THR A 30 12.88 -0.05 -13.63
N ALA A 31 14.14 -0.40 -13.89
CA ALA A 31 15.17 -0.48 -12.85
C ALA A 31 15.43 0.87 -12.16
N VAL A 32 15.46 1.97 -12.93
CA VAL A 32 15.58 3.32 -12.35
C VAL A 32 14.35 3.66 -11.50
N SER A 33 13.15 3.29 -11.94
CA SER A 33 11.91 3.58 -11.21
C SER A 33 11.84 2.89 -9.84
N MET A 34 12.49 1.74 -9.68
CA MET A 34 12.57 1.03 -8.39
C MET A 34 13.27 1.84 -7.30
N ILE A 35 14.16 2.77 -7.66
CA ILE A 35 14.77 3.68 -6.69
C ILE A 35 13.69 4.54 -6.00
N GLY A 36 12.66 4.95 -6.74
CA GLY A 36 11.50 5.64 -6.19
C GLY A 36 10.74 4.81 -5.16
N LEU A 37 10.57 3.50 -5.41
CA LEU A 37 9.95 2.58 -4.46
C LEU A 37 10.75 2.48 -3.16
N LEU A 38 12.09 2.44 -3.25
CA LEU A 38 12.96 2.45 -2.06
C LEU A 38 12.76 3.72 -1.23
N PHE A 39 12.72 4.89 -1.87
CA PHE A 39 12.47 6.15 -1.17
C PHE A 39 11.10 6.13 -0.47
N THR A 40 10.03 5.71 -1.17
CA THR A 40 8.70 5.56 -0.57
C THR A 40 8.74 4.73 0.70
N GLY A 41 9.45 3.60 0.69
CA GLY A 41 9.63 2.75 1.87
C GLY A 41 10.33 3.48 3.02
N ILE A 42 11.44 4.16 2.74
CA ILE A 42 12.21 4.91 3.74
C ILE A 42 11.35 6.00 4.40
N TYR A 43 10.60 6.78 3.63
CA TYR A 43 9.79 7.87 4.18
C TYR A 43 8.64 7.35 5.06
N VAL A 44 7.97 6.26 4.67
CA VAL A 44 6.89 5.68 5.48
C VAL A 44 7.44 5.03 6.74
N LEU A 45 8.58 4.31 6.67
CA LEU A 45 9.22 3.75 7.86
C LEU A 45 9.70 4.85 8.82
N LYS A 46 10.27 5.93 8.28
CA LYS A 46 10.65 7.11 9.08
C LYS A 46 9.43 7.72 9.77
N ALA A 47 8.31 7.87 9.07
CA ALA A 47 7.07 8.37 9.65
C ALA A 47 6.54 7.46 10.76
N LEU A 48 6.50 6.14 10.53
CA LEU A 48 6.09 5.16 11.55
C LEU A 48 6.98 5.23 12.79
N LYS A 49 8.30 5.32 12.61
CA LYS A 49 9.25 5.49 13.72
C LYS A 49 8.95 6.76 14.51
N LEU A 50 8.76 7.90 13.84
CA LEU A 50 8.53 9.18 14.51
C LEU A 50 7.18 9.24 15.23
N VAL A 51 6.14 8.61 14.68
CA VAL A 51 4.78 8.65 15.25
C VAL A 51 4.60 7.62 16.36
N LEU A 52 5.11 6.39 16.19
CA LEU A 52 4.88 5.28 17.11
C LEU A 52 6.01 5.06 18.12
N GLN A 53 7.25 5.41 17.75
CA GLN A 53 8.46 5.14 18.54
C GLN A 53 9.24 6.42 18.89
N GLY A 54 8.71 7.59 18.54
CA GLY A 54 9.31 8.88 18.84
C GLY A 54 9.07 9.32 20.29
N PRO A 55 9.79 10.34 20.77
CA PRO A 55 9.50 10.95 22.07
C PRO A 55 8.06 11.49 22.07
N PHE A 56 7.35 11.26 23.17
CA PHE A 56 5.98 11.74 23.31
C PHE A 56 5.96 13.27 23.25
N ASN A 57 5.12 13.82 22.38
CA ASN A 57 5.03 15.26 22.20
C ASN A 57 4.06 15.85 23.24
N GLU A 58 4.60 16.61 24.19
CA GLU A 58 3.86 17.19 25.33
C GLU A 58 2.68 18.07 24.91
N THR A 59 2.69 18.63 23.70
CA THR A 59 1.56 19.43 23.17
C THR A 59 0.27 18.61 22.97
N TRP A 60 0.38 17.29 22.88
CA TRP A 60 -0.75 16.35 22.74
C TRP A 60 -1.15 15.70 24.06
N ALA A 61 -0.44 16.00 25.16
CA ALA A 61 -0.78 15.50 26.49
C ALA A 61 -2.23 15.89 26.85
N GLY A 62 -3.07 14.88 27.12
CA GLY A 62 -4.48 15.08 27.46
C GLY A 62 -5.43 15.41 26.30
N ARG A 63 -4.94 15.45 25.04
CA ARG A 63 -5.77 15.70 23.84
C ARG A 63 -5.95 14.48 22.94
N ILE A 64 -5.25 13.39 23.22
CA ILE A 64 -5.37 12.13 22.49
C ILE A 64 -6.57 11.38 23.06
N SER A 65 -7.60 11.19 22.24
CA SER A 65 -8.77 10.38 22.56
C SER A 65 -8.57 8.96 22.03
N GLU A 66 -9.20 7.98 22.68
CA GLU A 66 -9.22 6.61 22.16
C GLU A 66 -10.08 6.49 20.90
N ILE A 67 -9.80 5.46 20.11
CA ILE A 67 -10.54 5.19 18.88
C ILE A 67 -12.02 4.95 19.16
N ASN A 68 -12.88 5.66 18.44
CA ASN A 68 -14.33 5.50 18.58
C ASN A 68 -14.85 4.37 17.67
N LEU A 69 -15.97 3.73 18.04
CA LEU A 69 -16.68 2.74 17.23
C LEU A 69 -16.99 3.24 15.81
N ARG A 70 -17.27 4.54 15.65
CA ARG A 70 -17.50 5.15 14.33
C ARG A 70 -16.25 5.16 13.46
N GLU A 71 -15.10 5.46 14.05
CA GLU A 71 -13.81 5.45 13.34
C GLU A 71 -13.43 4.02 12.95
N LEU A 72 -13.66 3.07 13.86
CA LEU A 72 -13.44 1.65 13.59
C LEU A 72 -14.30 1.17 12.42
N PHE A 73 -15.58 1.55 12.36
CA PHE A 73 -16.49 1.17 11.27
C PHE A 73 -16.05 1.68 9.89
N VAL A 74 -15.30 2.78 9.84
CA VAL A 74 -14.73 3.32 8.59
C VAL A 74 -13.44 2.60 8.22
N ILE A 75 -12.59 2.30 9.21
CA ILE A 75 -11.26 1.70 8.98
C ILE A 75 -11.37 0.21 8.65
N VAL A 76 -12.26 -0.54 9.31
CA VAL A 76 -12.37 -2.00 9.15
C VAL A 76 -12.68 -2.45 7.72
N PRO A 77 -13.67 -1.88 7.00
CA PRO A 77 -13.94 -2.25 5.61
C PRO A 77 -12.74 -1.98 4.70
N LEU A 78 -12.01 -0.87 4.91
CA LEU A 78 -10.80 -0.56 4.16
C LEU A 78 -9.70 -1.58 4.41
N MET A 79 -9.51 -2.00 5.67
CA MET A 79 -8.55 -3.06 5.99
C MET A 79 -8.90 -4.39 5.32
N ILE A 80 -10.19 -4.76 5.32
CA ILE A 80 -10.68 -5.97 4.64
C ILE A 80 -10.37 -5.91 3.14
N LEU A 81 -10.61 -4.77 2.48
CA LEU A 81 -10.30 -4.59 1.06
C LEU A 81 -8.79 -4.66 0.79
N ILE A 82 -7.97 -4.00 1.61
CA ILE A 82 -6.51 -4.03 1.46
C ILE A 82 -5.96 -5.46 1.58
N LEU A 83 -6.44 -6.22 2.57
CA LEU A 83 -6.00 -7.59 2.82
C LEU A 83 -6.55 -8.58 1.79
N SER A 84 -7.82 -8.47 1.42
CA SER A 84 -8.43 -9.36 0.42
C SER A 84 -7.73 -9.24 -0.93
N ILE A 85 -7.44 -8.01 -1.39
CA ILE A 85 -6.68 -7.79 -2.64
C ILE A 85 -5.23 -8.21 -2.46
N GLY A 86 -4.62 -7.95 -1.31
CA GLY A 86 -3.22 -8.29 -1.05
C GLY A 86 -2.94 -9.80 -0.98
N ILE A 87 -3.86 -10.58 -0.43
CA ILE A 87 -3.71 -12.04 -0.24
C ILE A 87 -4.28 -12.81 -1.43
N TRP A 88 -5.46 -12.40 -1.92
CA TRP A 88 -6.14 -13.07 -3.03
C TRP A 88 -6.59 -12.08 -4.10
N PRO A 89 -5.68 -11.59 -4.96
CA PRO A 89 -6.03 -10.59 -5.98
C PRO A 89 -6.86 -11.15 -7.15
N SER A 90 -6.98 -12.46 -7.29
CA SER A 90 -7.52 -13.08 -8.52
C SER A 90 -8.95 -12.64 -8.89
N TRP A 91 -9.81 -12.36 -7.91
CA TRP A 91 -11.21 -11.97 -8.15
C TRP A 91 -11.28 -10.63 -8.90
N ILE A 92 -10.52 -9.62 -8.45
CA ILE A 92 -10.49 -8.32 -9.09
C ILE A 92 -9.71 -8.36 -10.40
N LEU A 93 -8.62 -9.12 -10.45
CA LEU A 93 -7.81 -9.29 -11.67
C LEU A 93 -8.59 -9.95 -12.79
N THR A 94 -9.47 -10.91 -12.49
CA THR A 94 -10.30 -11.56 -13.51
C THR A 94 -11.22 -10.55 -14.20
N ILE A 95 -11.82 -9.63 -13.43
CA ILE A 95 -12.70 -8.57 -13.96
C ILE A 95 -11.90 -7.58 -14.82
N ILE A 96 -10.73 -7.15 -14.33
CA ILE A 96 -9.84 -6.24 -15.06
C ILE A 96 -9.37 -6.89 -16.36
N ASN A 97 -8.86 -8.11 -16.31
CA ASN A 97 -8.32 -8.83 -17.47
C ASN A 97 -9.40 -9.07 -18.53
N GLN A 98 -10.63 -9.45 -18.12
CA GLN A 98 -11.75 -9.59 -19.07
C GLN A 98 -12.04 -8.30 -19.82
N THR A 99 -11.88 -7.16 -19.16
CA THR A 99 -12.09 -5.85 -19.80
C THR A 99 -10.93 -5.50 -20.71
N VAL A 100 -9.68 -5.65 -20.25
CA VAL A 100 -8.49 -5.33 -21.05
C VAL A 100 -8.44 -6.18 -22.32
N MET A 101 -8.62 -7.50 -22.22
CA MET A 101 -8.52 -8.42 -23.37
C MET A 101 -9.70 -8.36 -24.35
N ARG A 102 -10.82 -7.75 -23.94
CA ARG A 102 -12.01 -7.61 -24.81
C ARG A 102 -11.97 -6.33 -25.63
N TRP A 103 -11.33 -5.29 -25.10
CA TRP A 103 -11.31 -3.95 -25.68
C TRP A 103 -9.97 -3.60 -26.35
N PHE A 104 -8.88 -4.29 -25.99
CA PHE A 104 -7.57 -4.22 -26.64
C PHE A 104 -7.18 -5.60 -27.17
#